data_AF-A0A924MB08-F1
#
_entry.id   AF-A0A924MB08-F1
#
_cell.length_a   1.000
_cell.length_b   1.000
_cell.length_c   1.000
_cell.angle_alpha   90.00
_cell.angle_beta   90.00
_cell.angle_gamma   90.00
#
_symmetry.space_group_name_H-M   'P 1'
#
loop_
_entity.id
_entity.type
_entity.pdbx_description
1 polymer ?
#
loop_
_entity_poly.entity_id
_entity_poly.type
_entity_poly.pdbx_seq_one_letter_code
_entity_poly.pdbx_strand_id
1 'polypeptide(L)' 'DLWIHDENDFYKAQILIRMFDDPALQGHLPRPFGVFFQTDRACYEDVMTMQMEEALAKSGPGDLDKLLKGRETWTIG' A
#
# COMPACT_ATOMS: atom_id res chain seq x y z
N ASP A 1 14.94 -32.58 1.36
CA ASP A 1 14.79 -31.11 1.41
C ASP A 1 13.64 -30.78 2.36
N LEU A 2 13.81 -29.85 3.29
CA LEU A 2 12.81 -29.52 4.31
C LEU A 2 12.12 -28.20 3.96
N TRP A 3 10.82 -28.13 4.15
CA TRP A 3 10.07 -26.90 3.93
C TRP A 3 10.34 -25.89 5.05
N ILE A 4 10.87 -24.72 4.68
CA ILE A 4 11.15 -23.60 5.58
C ILE A 4 10.21 -22.44 5.22
N HIS A 5 9.51 -21.93 6.23
CA HIS A 5 8.63 -20.78 6.08
C HIS A 5 9.42 -19.50 5.74
N ASP A 6 8.86 -18.67 4.86
CA ASP A 6 9.36 -17.34 4.52
C ASP A 6 8.18 -16.37 4.64
N GLU A 7 8.31 -15.38 5.50
CA GLU A 7 7.28 -14.37 5.79
C GLU A 7 7.02 -13.41 4.62
N ASN A 8 7.89 -13.36 3.61
CA ASN A 8 7.65 -12.59 2.40
C ASN A 8 6.95 -13.41 1.30
N ASP A 9 6.77 -14.73 1.51
CA ASP A 9 6.07 -15.62 0.58
C ASP A 9 4.59 -15.73 0.94
N PHE A 10 3.77 -15.03 0.15
CA PHE A 10 2.32 -15.03 0.30
C PHE A 10 1.69 -16.43 0.21
N TYR A 11 2.22 -17.32 -0.64
CA TYR A 11 1.65 -18.66 -0.83
C TYR A 11 1.90 -19.55 0.38
N LYS A 12 3.10 -19.49 0.97
CA LYS A 12 3.41 -20.22 2.22
C LYS A 12 2.55 -19.71 3.37
N ALA A 13 2.35 -18.40 3.46
CA ALA A 13 1.45 -17.80 4.44
C ALA A 13 0.01 -18.33 4.30
N GLN A 14 -0.51 -18.38 3.07
CA GLN A 14 -1.86 -18.89 2.80
C GLN A 14 -2.05 -20.37 3.18
N ILE A 15 -1.00 -21.17 3.08
CA ILE A 15 -1.03 -22.58 3.52
C ILE A 15 -1.08 -22.65 5.05
N LEU A 16 -0.23 -21.89 5.75
CA LEU A 16 -0.18 -21.89 7.22
C LEU A 16 -1.49 -21.45 7.86
N ILE A 17 -2.12 -20.38 7.36
CA ILE A 17 -3.39 -19.88 7.95
C ILE A 17 -4.56 -20.87 7.83
N ARG A 18 -4.43 -21.91 7.00
CA ARG A 18 -5.43 -22.96 6.83
C ARG A 18 -5.25 -24.13 7.79
N MET A 19 -4.17 -24.16 8.57
CA MET A 19 -3.91 -25.19 9.58
C MET A 19 -4.62 -24.87 10.90
N PHE A 20 -5.95 -24.82 10.88
CA PHE A 20 -6.80 -24.45 12.03
C PHE A 20 -7.73 -25.57 12.49
N ASP A 21 -7.50 -26.81 12.04
CA ASP A 21 -8.28 -27.99 12.44
C ASP A 21 -8.32 -28.16 13.96
N ASP A 22 -9.36 -28.87 14.44
CA ASP A 22 -9.52 -29.17 15.86
C ASP A 22 -8.38 -30.09 16.35
N PRO A 23 -7.56 -29.65 17.33
CA PRO A 23 -6.47 -30.45 17.88
C PRO A 23 -6.93 -31.76 18.54
N ALA A 24 -8.21 -31.89 18.89
CA ALA A 24 -8.77 -33.13 19.46
C ALA A 24 -9.02 -34.22 18.41
N LEU A 25 -9.03 -33.89 17.11
CA LEU A 25 -9.29 -34.82 16.02
C LEU A 25 -8.01 -35.50 15.53
N GLN A 26 -8.06 -36.81 15.32
CA GLN A 26 -6.93 -37.55 14.76
C GLN A 26 -6.63 -37.09 13.33
N GLY A 27 -5.37 -36.78 13.04
CA GLY A 27 -4.93 -36.28 11.73
C GLY A 27 -4.92 -34.76 11.58
N HIS A 28 -5.13 -34.00 12.67
CA HIS A 28 -4.99 -32.55 12.67
C HIS A 28 -3.56 -32.12 12.29
N LEU A 29 -3.45 -30.97 11.63
CA LEU A 29 -2.16 -30.33 11.36
C LEU A 29 -1.64 -29.60 12.61
N PRO A 30 -0.32 -29.36 12.73
CA PRO A 30 0.23 -28.55 13.81
C PRO A 30 -0.32 -27.12 13.72
N ARG A 31 -0.70 -26.54 14.87
CA ARG A 31 -1.19 -25.17 14.93
C ARG A 31 -0.02 -24.19 14.78
N PRO A 32 0.05 -23.40 13.70
CA PRO A 32 1.18 -22.52 13.45
C PRO A 32 1.03 -21.22 14.26
N PHE A 33 2.15 -20.64 14.68
CA PHE A 33 2.21 -19.40 15.44
C PHE A 33 3.40 -18.55 14.94
N GLY A 34 3.27 -17.23 15.01
CA GLY A 34 4.29 -16.28 14.56
C GLY A 34 3.81 -15.40 13.41
N VAL A 35 4.75 -14.82 12.68
CA VAL A 35 4.47 -13.95 11.53
C VAL A 35 4.25 -14.83 10.29
N PHE A 36 3.02 -14.85 9.77
CA PHE A 36 2.72 -15.61 8.54
C PHE A 36 3.08 -14.84 7.28
N PHE A 37 2.81 -13.53 7.26
CA PHE A 37 3.11 -12.68 6.12
C PHE A 37 3.49 -11.28 6.61
N GLN A 38 4.61 -10.77 6.11
CA GLN A 38 5.03 -9.39 6.25
C GLN A 38 5.29 -8.82 4.85
N THR A 39 4.86 -7.59 4.63
CA THR A 39 5.21 -6.85 3.41
C THR A 39 5.34 -5.38 3.76
N ASP A 40 6.31 -4.72 3.14
CA ASP A 40 6.47 -3.27 3.27
C ASP A 40 5.44 -2.57 2.38
N ARG A 41 4.56 -1.78 3.00
CA ARG A 41 3.64 -0.88 2.31
C ARG A 41 3.92 0.53 2.74
N ALA A 42 4.01 1.44 1.77
CA ALA A 42 4.10 2.86 2.05
C ALA A 42 2.90 3.31 2.89
N CYS A 43 3.13 4.21 3.85
CA CYS A 43 2.03 4.80 4.59
C CYS A 43 1.21 5.69 3.65
N TYR A 44 -0.09 5.78 3.92
CA TYR A 44 -0.98 6.65 3.14
C TYR A 44 -0.43 8.09 3.06
N GLU A 45 0.07 8.61 4.18
CA GLU A 45 0.63 9.96 4.30
C GLU A 45 1.85 10.17 3.38
N ASP A 46 2.71 9.15 3.25
CA ASP A 46 3.89 9.23 2.37
C ASP A 46 3.45 9.34 0.91
N VAL A 47 2.48 8.52 0.51
CA VAL A 47 1.93 8.51 -0.85
C VAL A 47 1.18 9.82 -1.15
N MET A 48 0.40 10.33 -0.19
CA MET A 48 -0.31 11.60 -0.32
C MET A 48 0.67 12.76 -0.49
N THR A 49 1.73 12.80 0.34
CA THR A 49 2.76 13.82 0.26
C THR A 49 3.47 13.80 -1.09
N MET A 50 3.87 12.61 -1.56
CA MET A 50 4.46 12.44 -2.89
C MET A 50 3.56 12.96 -4.02
N GLN A 51 2.25 12.68 -3.96
CA GLN A 51 1.30 13.18 -4.94
C GLN A 51 1.20 14.72 -4.95
N MET A 52 1.21 15.35 -3.76
CA MET A 52 1.18 16.80 -3.63
C MET A 52 2.45 17.45 -4.19
N GLU A 53 3.61 16.90 -3.86
CA GLU A 53 4.91 17.38 -4.36
C GLU A 53 5.00 17.27 -5.89
N GLU A 54 4.57 16.14 -6.46
CA GLU A 54 4.51 15.98 -7.91
C GLU A 54 3.57 17.00 -8.57
N ALA A 55 2.41 17.26 -7.97
CA ALA A 55 1.45 18.22 -8.48
C ALA A 55 2.01 19.65 -8.46
N LEU A 56 2.69 20.03 -7.38
CA LEU A 56 3.40 21.30 -7.23
C LEU A 56 4.55 21.43 -8.25
N ALA A 57 5.33 20.37 -8.46
CA ALA A 57 6.43 20.37 -9.43
C ALA A 57 5.92 20.53 -10.88
N LYS A 58 4.76 19.93 -11.21
CA LYS A 58 4.15 20.01 -12.54
C LYS A 58 3.39 21.33 -12.79
N SER A 59 2.63 21.80 -11.80
CA SER A 59 1.69 22.92 -11.95
C SER A 59 2.23 24.24 -11.40
N GLY A 60 3.36 24.22 -10.69
CA GLY A 60 3.86 25.34 -9.91
C GLY A 60 3.04 25.59 -8.64
N PRO A 61 3.33 26.65 -7.87
CA PRO A 61 2.67 26.96 -6.59
C PRO A 61 1.17 27.29 -6.70
N GLY A 62 0.61 27.28 -7.91
CA GLY A 62 -0.70 27.85 -8.19
C GLY A 62 -0.65 29.38 -8.12
N ASP A 63 -1.40 30.03 -8.99
CA ASP A 63 -1.53 31.49 -8.98
C ASP A 63 -3.02 31.79 -9.15
N LEU A 64 -3.64 32.23 -8.05
CA LEU A 64 -5.08 32.48 -7.99
C LEU A 64 -5.49 33.60 -8.96
N ASP A 65 -4.65 34.62 -9.12
CA ASP A 65 -4.91 35.71 -10.06
C ASP A 65 -4.83 35.23 -11.51
N LYS A 66 -3.87 34.35 -11.84
CA LYS A 66 -3.84 33.70 -13.17
C LYS A 66 -5.04 32.79 -13.39
N LEU A 67 -5.49 32.07 -12.36
CA LEU A 67 -6.67 31.21 -12.46
C LEU A 67 -7.94 32.03 -12.72
N LEU A 68 -8.14 33.11 -11.97
CA LEU A 68 -9.33 33.96 -12.05
C LEU A 68 -9.35 34.84 -13.32
N LYS A 69 -8.18 35.32 -13.78
CA LYS A 69 -8.08 36.05 -15.05
C LYS A 69 -8.42 35.17 -16.26
N GLY A 70 -8.29 33.85 -16.13
CA GLY A 70 -8.41 32.94 -17.27
C GLY A 70 -7.27 33.13 -18.27
N ARG A 71 -7.30 32.36 -19.36
CA ARG A 71 -6.25 32.41 -20.41
C ARG A 71 -6.43 33.57 -21.40
N GLU A 72 -7.64 34.12 -21.49
CA GLU A 72 -8.04 35.09 -22.50
C GLU A 72 -8.49 36.38 -21.79
N THR A 73 -7.56 37.31 -21.57
CA THR A 73 -7.89 38.65 -21.06
C THR A 73 -7.67 39.68 -22.15
N TRP A 74 -8.63 40.60 -22.35
CA TRP A 74 -8.47 41.75 -23.23
C TRP A 74 -8.43 43.04 -22.41
N THR A 75 -7.46 43.91 -22.71
CA THR A 75 -7.38 45.27 -22.18
C THR A 75 -8.09 46.24 -23.11
N ILE A 76 -9.11 46.93 -22.60
CA ILE A 76 -9.76 48.06 -23.29
C ILE A 76 -8.85 49.29 -23.09
N GLY A 77 -8.48 49.94 -24.20
CA GLY A 77 -7.79 51.23 -24.23
C GLY A 77 -8.63 52.27 -24.97
#